data_AF-A0A352B5G8-F1
#
_entry.id   AF-A0A352B5G8-F1
#
_cell.length_a   1.000
_cell.length_b   1.000
_cell.length_c   1.000
_cell.angle_alpha   90.00
_cell.angle_beta   90.00
_cell.angle_gamma   90.00
#
_symmetry.space_group_name_H-M   'P 1'
#
loop_
_entity.id
_entity.type
_entity.pdbx_description
1 polymer ?
#
loop_
_entity_poly.entity_id
_entity_poly.type
_entity_poly.pdbx_seq_one_letter_code
_entity_poly.pdbx_strand_id
1 'polypeptide(L)'
;AQAAAVERAVVAWFHLEAGDEERLAKITTGALKHLKWLARKWETRTIVLHSFAHLAETTAAPASARTFMEEAAARLLTAGYTVHTTAFGHTHRLELAIPGPSLAKVFKSF
;
A
#
# COMPACT_ATOMS: atom_id res chain seq x y z
N ALA A 1 18.93 -7.26 -5.98
CA ALA A 1 17.92 -6.24 -5.62
C ALA A 1 18.55 -5.26 -4.66
N GLN A 2 18.37 -3.95 -4.85
CA GLN A 2 18.90 -2.94 -3.94
C GLN A 2 18.09 -2.96 -2.64
N ALA A 3 18.76 -3.10 -1.50
CA ALA A 3 18.12 -3.03 -0.19
C ALA A 3 17.85 -1.57 0.17
N ALA A 4 16.64 -1.28 0.63
CA ALA A 4 16.25 0.04 1.14
C ALA A 4 15.74 -0.11 2.58
N ALA A 5 16.29 0.70 3.48
CA ALA A 5 15.79 0.82 4.85
C ALA A 5 14.82 2.00 4.92
N VAL A 6 13.63 1.76 5.48
CA VAL A 6 12.60 2.79 5.67
C VAL A 6 12.16 2.75 7.13
N GLU A 7 12.26 3.87 7.82
CA GLU A 7 11.90 3.99 9.23
C GLU A 7 10.56 4.69 9.42
N ARG A 8 9.88 4.36 10.53
CA ARG A 8 8.63 4.98 10.98
C ARG A 8 7.58 5.07 9.87
N ALA A 9 7.35 4.00 9.12
CA ALA A 9 6.44 4.02 7.98
C ALA A 9 5.13 3.26 8.24
N VAL A 10 4.06 3.70 7.58
CA VAL A 10 2.91 2.84 7.32
C VAL A 10 3.24 1.97 6.12
N VAL A 11 3.25 0.65 6.31
CA VAL A 11 3.47 -0.31 5.21
C VAL A 11 2.12 -0.82 4.73
N ALA A 12 1.78 -0.49 3.49
CA ALA A 12 0.56 -0.93 2.82
C ALA A 12 0.87 -2.16 1.97
N TRP A 13 0.41 -3.31 2.43
CA TRP A 13 0.32 -4.51 1.59
C TRP A 13 -1.02 -4.45 0.89
N PHE A 14 -1.01 -4.42 -0.44
CA PHE A 14 -2.24 -4.30 -1.22
C PHE A 14 -2.37 -5.43 -2.23
N HIS A 15 -3.63 -5.72 -2.53
CA HIS A 15 -4.08 -6.69 -3.51
C HIS A 15 -5.33 -6.12 -4.17
N LEU A 16 -5.47 -6.30 -5.48
CA LEU A 16 -6.70 -5.97 -6.20
C LEU A 16 -7.38 -7.27 -6.63
N GLU A 17 -8.68 -7.35 -6.36
CA GLU A 17 -9.53 -8.48 -6.74
C GLU A 17 -10.16 -8.24 -8.13
N ALA A 18 -10.64 -9.29 -8.80
CA ALA A 18 -11.08 -9.20 -10.20
C ALA A 18 -12.17 -8.12 -10.44
N GLY A 19 -13.06 -7.86 -9.47
CA GLY A 19 -14.12 -6.85 -9.56
C GLY A 19 -13.69 -5.41 -9.23
N ASP A 20 -12.43 -5.19 -8.88
CA ASP A 20 -11.93 -3.88 -8.48
C ASP A 20 -11.62 -2.96 -9.67
N GLU A 21 -11.37 -3.54 -10.84
CA GLU A 21 -10.99 -2.81 -12.05
C GLU A 21 -12.05 -1.77 -12.45
N GLU A 22 -13.32 -2.15 -12.38
CA GLU A 22 -14.47 -1.28 -12.69
C GLU A 22 -14.62 -0.11 -11.69
N ARG A 23 -13.99 -0.23 -10.52
CA ARG A 23 -14.15 0.69 -9.39
C ARG A 23 -12.82 1.29 -8.95
N LEU A 24 -11.78 1.23 -9.78
CA LEU A 24 -10.40 1.57 -9.45
C LEU A 24 -10.27 2.95 -8.80
N ALA A 25 -10.87 3.99 -9.38
CA ALA A 25 -10.80 5.34 -8.83
C ALA A 25 -11.43 5.46 -7.42
N LYS A 26 -12.53 4.73 -7.18
CA LYS A 26 -13.25 4.70 -5.90
C LYS A 26 -12.43 4.00 -4.84
N ILE A 27 -11.90 2.81 -5.14
CA ILE A 27 -11.09 2.03 -4.20
C ILE A 27 -9.75 2.71 -3.93
N THR A 28 -9.10 3.33 -4.92
CA THR A 28 -7.88 4.13 -4.72
C THR A 28 -8.16 5.25 -3.72
N THR A 29 -9.28 5.97 -3.90
CA THR A 29 -9.67 7.03 -2.96
C THR A 29 -9.94 6.49 -1.55
N GLY A 30 -10.58 5.32 -1.42
CA GLY A 30 -10.80 4.64 -0.15
C GLY A 30 -9.49 4.25 0.54
N ALA A 31 -8.59 3.59 -0.20
CA ALA A 31 -7.26 3.17 0.26
C ALA A 31 -6.45 4.37 0.77
N LEU A 32 -6.40 5.46 -0.01
CA LEU A 32 -5.68 6.67 0.38
C LEU A 32 -6.24 7.32 1.64
N LYS A 33 -7.57 7.35 1.82
CA LYS A 33 -8.18 7.86 3.06
C LYS A 33 -7.74 7.01 4.26
N HIS A 34 -7.71 5.69 4.10
CA HIS A 34 -7.32 4.76 5.16
C HIS A 34 -5.83 4.89 5.51
N LEU A 35 -4.96 4.95 4.50
CA LEU A 35 -3.51 5.16 4.70
C LEU A 35 -3.21 6.48 5.39
N LYS A 36 -3.85 7.58 4.95
CA LYS A 36 -3.69 8.89 5.60
C LYS A 36 -4.25 8.90 7.02
N TRP A 37 -5.31 8.15 7.30
CA TRP A 37 -5.83 7.99 8.65
C TRP A 37 -4.83 7.27 9.56
N LEU A 38 -4.28 6.14 9.12
CA LEU A 38 -3.31 5.37 9.91
C LEU A 38 -2.00 6.15 10.11
N ALA A 39 -1.49 6.79 9.05
CA ALA A 39 -0.29 7.62 9.13
C ALA A 39 -0.44 8.79 10.10
N ARG A 40 -1.63 9.41 10.18
CA ARG A 40 -1.94 10.42 11.20
C ARG A 40 -1.96 9.86 12.61
N LYS A 41 -2.52 8.66 12.81
CA LYS A 41 -2.52 7.99 14.13
C LYS A 41 -1.12 7.65 14.62
N TRP A 42 -0.20 7.40 13.70
CA TRP A 42 1.20 7.05 13.99
C TRP A 42 2.17 8.23 13.87
N GLU A 43 1.64 9.44 13.65
CA GLU A 43 2.43 10.67 13.50
C GLU A 43 3.58 10.50 12.49
N THR A 44 3.29 9.88 11.34
CA THR A 44 4.23 9.68 10.25
C THR A 44 3.73 10.26 8.93
N ARG A 45 4.69 10.63 8.09
CA ARG A 45 4.49 11.02 6.70
C ARG A 45 5.07 10.01 5.71
N THR A 46 5.61 8.89 6.19
CA THR A 46 6.25 7.88 5.35
C THR A 46 5.29 6.72 5.09
N ILE A 47 5.09 6.39 3.81
CA ILE A 47 4.25 5.27 3.37
C ILE A 47 5.06 4.38 2.44
N VAL A 48 5.00 3.07 2.65
CA VAL A 48 5.53 2.05 1.73
C VAL A 48 4.36 1.35 1.07
N LEU A 49 4.32 1.32 -0.27
CA LEU A 49 3.36 0.54 -1.04
C LEU A 49 4.03 -0.75 -1.54
N HIS A 50 3.51 -1.89 -1.10
CA HIS A 50 3.99 -3.21 -1.49
C HIS A 50 2.85 -4.03 -2.09
N SER A 51 2.99 -4.41 -3.36
CA SER A 51 2.04 -5.31 -4.02
C SER A 51 2.20 -6.72 -3.45
N PHE A 52 1.11 -7.31 -2.95
CA PHE A 52 1.11 -8.66 -2.41
C PHE A 52 -0.06 -9.47 -3.00
N ALA A 53 0.23 -10.20 -4.08
CA ALA A 53 -0.78 -10.87 -4.92
C ALA A 53 -1.46 -12.08 -4.27
N HIS A 54 -1.06 -12.51 -3.07
CA HIS A 54 -1.59 -13.71 -2.41
C HIS A 54 -2.56 -13.41 -1.25
N LEU A 55 -3.18 -12.22 -1.22
CA LEU A 55 -4.08 -11.82 -0.13
C LEU A 55 -5.54 -12.27 -0.31
N ALA A 56 -5.95 -12.66 -1.52
CA ALA A 56 -7.34 -13.02 -1.82
C ALA A 56 -7.42 -14.17 -2.83
N GLU A 57 -8.62 -14.73 -2.98
CA GLU A 57 -8.91 -15.86 -3.86
C GLU A 57 -8.98 -15.45 -5.34
N THR A 58 -9.38 -14.22 -5.62
CA THR A 58 -9.45 -13.67 -6.99
C THR A 58 -8.39 -12.61 -7.18
N THR A 59 -7.91 -12.38 -8.40
CA THR A 59 -6.86 -11.38 -8.66
C THR A 59 -7.21 -10.59 -9.91
N ALA A 60 -7.13 -9.27 -9.82
CA ALA A 60 -7.26 -8.37 -10.96
C ALA A 60 -6.10 -8.54 -11.95
N ALA A 61 -6.26 -7.98 -13.15
CA ALA A 61 -5.19 -7.87 -14.12
C ALA A 61 -3.97 -7.17 -13.50
N PRO A 62 -2.73 -7.68 -13.71
CA PRO A 62 -1.51 -7.06 -13.19
C PRO A 62 -1.35 -5.59 -13.58
N ALA A 63 -1.86 -5.22 -14.77
CA ALA A 63 -1.88 -3.83 -15.24
C ALA A 63 -2.71 -2.94 -14.31
N SER A 64 -3.89 -3.37 -13.89
CA SER A 64 -4.77 -2.63 -12.99
C SER A 64 -4.13 -2.44 -11.61
N ALA A 65 -3.45 -3.46 -11.09
CA ALA A 65 -2.73 -3.38 -9.82
C ALA A 65 -1.50 -2.44 -9.89
N ARG A 66 -0.80 -2.42 -11.03
CA ARG A 66 0.26 -1.46 -11.29
C ARG A 66 -0.29 -0.03 -11.36
N THR A 67 -1.36 0.19 -12.12
CA THR A 67 -2.04 1.49 -12.22
C THR A 67 -2.46 2.01 -10.86
N PHE A 68 -3.07 1.15 -10.03
CA PHE A 68 -3.40 1.50 -8.64
C PHE A 68 -2.16 1.95 -7.84
N MET A 69 -1.05 1.21 -7.93
CA MET A 69 0.18 1.54 -7.20
C MET A 69 0.74 2.90 -7.62
N GLU A 70 0.79 3.16 -8.92
CA GLU A 70 1.30 4.41 -9.50
C GLU A 70 0.41 5.61 -9.13
N GLU A 71 -0.91 5.47 -9.28
CA GLU A 71 -1.87 6.51 -8.90
C GLU A 71 -1.86 6.80 -7.39
N ALA A 72 -1.81 5.76 -6.56
CA ALA A 72 -1.75 5.90 -5.12
C ALA A 72 -0.47 6.63 -4.70
N ALA A 73 0.67 6.25 -5.27
CA ALA A 73 1.95 6.89 -5.01
C ALA A 73 1.93 8.38 -5.40
N ALA A 74 1.51 8.70 -6.62
CA ALA A 74 1.43 10.07 -7.10
C ALA A 74 0.54 10.95 -6.21
N ARG A 75 -0.66 10.47 -5.84
CA ARG A 75 -1.61 11.21 -5.00
C ARG A 75 -1.13 11.38 -3.55
N LEU A 76 -0.32 10.45 -3.03
CA LEU A 76 0.30 10.57 -1.72
C LEU A 76 1.45 11.58 -1.73
N LEU A 77 2.31 11.54 -2.76
CA LEU A 77 3.38 12.51 -2.96
C LEU A 77 2.82 13.94 -3.05
N THR A 78 1.79 14.17 -3.88
CA THR A 78 1.10 15.47 -3.97
C THR A 78 0.50 15.92 -2.64
N ALA A 79 0.11 14.99 -1.77
CA ALA A 79 -0.41 15.30 -0.44
C ALA A 79 0.69 15.52 0.63
N GLY A 80 1.96 15.56 0.24
CA GLY A 80 3.10 15.82 1.12
C GLY A 80 3.53 14.62 1.95
N TYR A 81 3.35 13.40 1.43
CA TYR A 81 3.90 12.18 2.02
C TYR A 81 5.20 11.78 1.33
N THR A 82 6.11 11.16 2.07
CA THR A 82 7.24 10.41 1.51
C THR A 82 6.73 9.03 1.14
N VAL A 83 6.90 8.63 -0.13
CA VAL A 83 6.37 7.35 -0.63
C VAL A 83 7.50 6.49 -1.16
N HIS A 84 7.53 5.23 -0.73
CA HIS A 84 8.38 4.19 -1.28
C HIS A 84 7.52 3.11 -1.93
N THR A 85 7.98 2.55 -3.03
CA THR A 85 7.35 1.40 -3.69
C THR A 85 8.35 0.27 -3.82
N THR A 86 7.90 -0.97 -3.64
CA THR A 86 8.69 -2.13 -4.06
C THR A 86 8.53 -2.36 -5.55
N ALA A 87 9.55 -2.91 -6.22
CA ALA A 87 9.45 -3.26 -7.63
C ALA A 87 8.27 -4.23 -7.89
N PHE A 88 7.28 -3.79 -8.66
CA PHE A 88 6.06 -4.56 -8.91
C PHE A 88 6.35 -5.87 -9.66
N GLY A 89 5.77 -6.98 -9.22
CA GLY A 89 5.92 -8.29 -9.87
C GLY A 89 7.22 -9.03 -9.55
N HIS A 90 8.04 -8.52 -8.61
CA HIS A 90 9.24 -9.21 -8.13
C HIS A 90 8.97 -9.85 -6.76
N THR A 91 9.76 -10.89 -6.43
CA THR A 91 9.82 -11.43 -5.07
C THR A 91 10.78 -10.58 -4.23
N HIS A 92 10.36 -10.22 -3.01
CA HIS A 92 11.18 -9.45 -2.07
C HIS A 92 11.39 -10.22 -0.76
N ARG A 93 12.62 -10.13 -0.22
CA ARG A 93 12.87 -10.43 1.19
C ARG A 93 12.57 -9.15 1.98
N LEU A 94 11.68 -9.25 2.97
CA LEU A 94 11.29 -8.14 3.82
C LEU A 94 11.68 -8.43 5.27
N GLU A 95 12.25 -7.44 5.94
CA GLU A 95 12.51 -7.47 7.38
C GLU A 95 11.71 -6.33 8.01
N LEU A 96 10.90 -6.65 9.02
CA LEU A 96 9.92 -5.72 9.59
C LEU A 96 10.05 -5.68 11.12
N ALA A 97 10.19 -4.47 11.65
CA ALA A 97 10.04 -4.19 13.08
C ALA A 97 8.65 -3.55 13.30
N ILE A 98 7.69 -4.34 13.80
CA ILE A 98 6.30 -3.90 13.97
C ILE A 98 6.06 -3.56 15.46
N PRO A 99 5.71 -2.31 15.80
CA PRO A 99 5.52 -1.91 17.20
C PRO A 99 4.13 -2.29 17.74
N GLY A 100 4.10 -2.90 18.93
CA GLY A 100 2.94 -2.97 19.84
C GLY A 100 1.72 -3.81 19.38
N PRO A 101 0.72 -3.99 20.27
CA PRO A 101 -0.45 -4.83 19.98
C PRO A 101 -1.64 -4.08 19.33
N SER A 102 -1.76 -2.75 19.46
CA SER A 102 -2.95 -2.00 19.01
C SER A 102 -2.66 -1.13 17.78
N LEU A 103 -3.48 -1.26 16.73
CA LEU A 103 -3.36 -0.62 15.39
C LEU A 103 -2.10 -0.96 14.59
N ALA A 104 -1.14 -1.70 15.15
CA ALA A 104 0.08 -2.20 14.51
C ALA A 104 -0.17 -2.93 13.18
N LYS A 105 -1.29 -3.64 13.11
CA LYS A 105 -1.74 -4.45 11.97
C LYS A 105 -3.22 -4.17 11.78
N VAL A 106 -3.60 -3.66 10.62
CA VAL A 106 -5.00 -3.33 10.28
C VAL A 106 -5.30 -3.93 8.91
N PHE A 107 -6.45 -4.59 8.80
CA PHE A 107 -6.98 -5.08 7.53
C PHE A 107 -8.15 -4.19 7.08
N LYS A 108 -8.25 -3.94 5.78
CA LYS A 108 -9.36 -3.20 5.18
C LYS A 108 -9.64 -3.70 3.77
N SER A 109 -10.90 -4.04 3.51
CA SER A 109 -11.48 -4.26 2.17
C SER A 109 -12.40 -3.10 1.77
N PHE A 110 -12.65 -2.96 0.46
CA PHE A 110 -13.34 -1.82 -0.15
C PHE A 110 -14.49 -2.21 -1.09
#